data_AF-A0A851M6M6-F1
#
_entry.id   AF-A0A851M6M6-F1
#
_cell.length_a   1.000
_cell.length_b   1.000
_cell.length_c   1.000
_cell.angle_alpha   90.00
_cell.angle_beta   90.00
_cell.angle_gamma   90.00
#
_symmetry.space_group_name_H-M   'P 1'
#
loop_
_entity.id
_entity.type
_entity.pdbx_description
1 polymer ?
#
loop_
_entity_poly.entity_id
_entity_poly.type
_entity_poly.pdbx_seq_one_letter_code
_entity_poly.pdbx_strand_id
1 'polypeptide(L)'
;MMANQDDLARLMTLEQGKPLAEAKGEISYAASFIEWFAEEGKRVYGDTIPGHQADKRLIVIKQPIGVTAAITPWNFPAAMITRKAGPALAAGCTMVLKPASQTPFSALALAELAHRAGIPAGVFNVVTGSASDIGNELTSNPLVRKLSFTGSTEIGR
;
A
#
# COMPACT_ATOMS: atom_id res chain seq x y z
N MET A 1 6.61 -6.87 10.83
CA MET A 1 5.94 -5.81 11.63
C MET A 1 5.80 -6.19 13.08
N MET A 2 5.10 -7.29 13.42
CA MET A 2 4.84 -7.67 14.82
C MET A 2 6.09 -7.83 15.69
N ALA A 3 7.18 -8.40 15.15
CA ALA A 3 8.46 -8.51 15.87
C ALA A 3 9.10 -7.16 16.27
N ASN A 4 8.67 -6.05 15.65
CA ASN A 4 9.17 -4.69 15.92
C ASN A 4 8.03 -3.76 16.40
N GLN A 5 6.95 -4.32 16.95
CA GLN A 5 5.73 -3.55 17.27
C GLN A 5 6.02 -2.37 18.20
N ASP A 6 6.81 -2.58 19.25
CA ASP A 6 7.11 -1.56 20.25
C ASP A 6 7.89 -0.37 19.66
N ASP A 7 8.88 -0.64 18.82
CA ASP A 7 9.70 0.41 18.20
C ASP A 7 8.91 1.19 17.16
N LEU A 8 8.11 0.49 16.34
CA LEU A 8 7.22 1.13 15.38
C LEU A 8 6.17 2.01 16.09
N ALA A 9 5.59 1.52 17.18
CA ALA A 9 4.60 2.27 17.95
C ALA A 9 5.21 3.51 18.63
N ARG A 10 6.42 3.39 19.20
CA ARG A 10 7.16 4.54 19.75
C ARG A 10 7.43 5.59 18.68
N LEU A 11 7.94 5.18 17.52
CA LEU A 11 8.20 6.08 16.40
C LEU A 11 6.95 6.84 15.97
N MET A 12 5.84 6.11 15.79
CA MET A 12 4.55 6.68 15.44
C MET A 12 4.04 7.67 16.50
N THR A 13 4.12 7.33 17.78
CA THR A 13 3.74 8.24 18.87
C THR A 13 4.56 9.51 18.86
N LEU A 14 5.88 9.41 18.60
CA LEU A 14 6.78 10.58 18.59
C LEU A 14 6.48 11.55 17.44
N GLU A 15 6.15 11.06 16.24
CA GLU A 15 5.88 11.94 15.09
C GLU A 15 4.41 12.36 14.96
N GLN A 16 3.46 11.50 15.33
CA GLN A 16 2.03 11.73 15.11
C GLN A 16 1.31 12.22 16.37
N GLY A 17 1.77 11.83 17.56
CA GLY A 17 1.27 12.30 18.86
C GLY A 17 0.26 11.39 19.57
N LYS A 18 -0.26 10.32 18.93
CA LYS A 18 -1.20 9.41 19.61
C LYS A 18 -0.57 8.65 20.77
N PRO A 19 -1.35 8.29 21.82
CA PRO A 19 -0.87 7.47 22.93
C PRO A 19 -0.24 6.15 22.46
N LEU A 20 0.79 5.69 23.16
CA LEU A 20 1.53 4.48 22.78
C LEU A 20 0.64 3.23 22.65
N ALA A 21 -0.39 3.11 23.49
CA ALA A 21 -1.36 2.00 23.41
C ALA A 21 -2.14 2.00 22.09
N GLU A 22 -2.58 3.19 21.64
CA GLU A 22 -3.26 3.33 20.34
C GLU A 22 -2.30 3.07 19.17
N ALA A 23 -1.05 3.55 19.27
CA ALA A 23 -0.03 3.29 18.26
C ALA A 23 0.26 1.78 18.13
N LYS A 24 0.38 1.04 19.24
CA LYS A 24 0.52 -0.43 19.22
C LYS A 24 -0.68 -1.10 18.55
N GLY A 25 -1.88 -0.64 18.87
CA GLY A 25 -3.12 -1.11 18.23
C GLY A 25 -3.11 -0.88 16.73
N GLU A 26 -2.67 0.30 16.28
CA GLU A 26 -2.52 0.58 14.85
C GLU A 26 -1.47 -0.33 14.21
N ILE A 27 -0.32 -0.59 14.83
CA ILE A 27 0.69 -1.48 14.23
C ILE A 27 0.14 -2.90 14.06
N SER A 28 -0.60 -3.43 15.04
CA SER A 28 -1.30 -4.72 14.89
C SER A 28 -2.32 -4.69 13.75
N TYR A 29 -3.13 -3.64 13.70
CA TYR A 29 -4.13 -3.47 12.65
C TYR A 29 -3.51 -3.29 11.26
N ALA A 30 -2.38 -2.59 11.16
CA ALA A 30 -1.63 -2.43 9.93
C ALA A 30 -1.03 -3.77 9.47
N ALA A 31 -0.51 -4.57 10.40
CA ALA A 31 0.05 -5.89 10.12
C ALA A 31 -1.02 -6.88 9.63
N SER A 32 -2.25 -6.82 10.16
CA SER A 32 -3.33 -7.72 9.73
C SER A 32 -3.70 -7.54 8.25
N PHE A 33 -3.59 -6.33 7.69
CA PHE A 33 -3.76 -6.14 6.25
C PHE A 33 -2.72 -6.90 5.43
N ILE A 34 -1.45 -6.88 5.87
CA ILE A 34 -0.38 -7.57 5.14
C ILE A 34 -0.59 -9.09 5.19
N GLU A 35 -0.91 -9.63 6.37
CA GLU A 35 -1.23 -11.05 6.54
C GLU A 35 -2.42 -11.47 5.67
N TRP A 36 -3.52 -10.72 5.76
CA TRP A 36 -4.73 -10.98 4.98
C TRP A 36 -4.48 -10.92 3.47
N PHE A 37 -3.79 -9.89 2.97
CA PHE A 37 -3.54 -9.76 1.53
C PHE A 37 -2.48 -10.73 1.01
N ALA A 38 -1.51 -11.14 1.83
CA ALA A 38 -0.60 -12.23 1.47
C ALA A 38 -1.36 -13.55 1.26
N GLU A 39 -2.40 -13.76 2.04
CA GLU A 39 -3.33 -14.87 1.86
C GLU A 39 -4.18 -14.73 0.58
N GLU A 40 -4.80 -13.56 0.37
CA GLU A 40 -5.64 -13.29 -0.79
C GLU A 40 -4.89 -13.26 -2.13
N GLY A 41 -3.58 -12.98 -2.12
CA GLY A 41 -2.74 -13.04 -3.33
C GLY A 41 -2.75 -14.42 -4.00
N LYS A 42 -3.00 -15.49 -3.24
CA LYS A 42 -3.12 -16.87 -3.77
C LYS A 42 -4.52 -17.19 -4.30
N ARG A 43 -5.50 -16.30 -4.09
CA ARG A 43 -6.93 -16.51 -4.35
C ARG A 43 -7.49 -15.56 -5.42
N VAL A 44 -6.62 -15.04 -6.29
CA VAL A 44 -7.01 -14.21 -7.43
C VAL A 44 -7.55 -15.09 -8.56
N TYR A 45 -8.74 -15.66 -8.34
CA TYR A 45 -9.37 -16.60 -9.28
C TYR A 45 -9.96 -15.88 -10.50
N GLY A 46 -9.78 -16.49 -11.66
CA GLY A 46 -10.52 -16.19 -12.88
C GLY A 46 -11.82 -17.00 -12.97
N ASP A 47 -12.43 -17.01 -14.15
CA ASP A 47 -13.72 -17.69 -14.39
C ASP A 47 -13.68 -18.46 -15.71
N THR A 48 -14.43 -19.55 -15.78
CA THR A 48 -14.76 -20.24 -17.04
C THR A 48 -16.25 -20.10 -17.28
N ILE A 49 -16.62 -19.59 -18.45
CA ILE A 49 -18.03 -19.28 -18.77
C ILE A 49 -18.50 -20.25 -19.87
N PRO A 50 -19.74 -20.78 -19.79
CA PRO A 50 -20.31 -21.60 -20.86
C PRO A 50 -20.22 -20.91 -22.22
N GLY A 51 -19.64 -21.61 -23.20
CA GLY A 51 -19.52 -21.13 -24.56
C GLY A 51 -20.88 -21.09 -25.26
N HIS A 52 -21.07 -20.13 -26.16
CA HIS A 52 -22.26 -20.05 -27.00
C HIS A 52 -22.18 -20.95 -28.25
N GLN A 53 -21.03 -21.58 -28.51
CA GLN A 53 -20.74 -22.47 -29.63
C GLN A 53 -19.87 -23.63 -29.15
N ALA A 54 -20.00 -24.81 -29.77
CA ALA A 54 -19.36 -26.05 -29.33
C ALA A 54 -17.82 -26.02 -29.34
N ASP A 55 -17.22 -25.18 -30.19
CA ASP A 55 -15.78 -25.04 -30.36
C ASP A 55 -15.18 -23.85 -29.58
N LYS A 56 -15.98 -23.13 -28.78
CA LYS A 56 -15.54 -21.93 -28.05
C LYS A 56 -15.40 -22.19 -26.55
N ARG A 57 -14.31 -21.70 -25.98
CA ARG A 57 -14.07 -21.64 -24.54
C ARG A 57 -13.93 -20.18 -24.12
N LEU A 58 -14.72 -19.77 -23.14
CA LEU A 58 -14.66 -18.42 -22.58
C LEU A 58 -13.96 -18.49 -21.23
N ILE A 59 -12.84 -17.77 -21.11
CA ILE A 59 -12.01 -17.75 -19.91
C ILE A 59 -11.78 -16.29 -19.52
N VAL A 60 -11.98 -15.99 -18.24
CA VAL A 60 -11.61 -14.71 -17.61
C VAL A 60 -10.37 -14.96 -16.78
N ILE A 61 -9.34 -14.13 -16.98
CA ILE A 61 -8.16 -14.09 -16.13
C ILE A 61 -8.07 -12.72 -15.45
N LYS A 62 -7.39 -12.68 -14.30
CA LYS A 62 -7.11 -11.46 -13.55
C LYS A 62 -5.60 -11.26 -13.50
N GLN A 63 -5.15 -10.06 -13.83
CA GLN A 63 -3.72 -9.70 -13.91
C GLN A 63 -3.47 -8.37 -13.20
N PRO A 64 -2.25 -8.12 -12.71
CA PRO A 64 -1.89 -6.83 -12.12
C PRO A 64 -2.08 -5.69 -13.12
N ILE A 65 -2.49 -4.53 -12.60
CA ILE A 65 -2.67 -3.31 -13.41
C ILE A 65 -1.33 -2.66 -13.81
N GLY A 66 -0.24 -2.97 -13.08
CA GLY A 66 1.10 -2.45 -13.35
C GLY A 66 1.66 -1.64 -12.18
N VAL A 67 2.36 -0.54 -12.48
CA VAL A 67 2.90 0.37 -11.45
C VAL A 67 1.76 1.15 -10.80
N THR A 68 1.75 1.19 -9.48
CA THR A 68 0.74 1.91 -8.69
C THR A 68 1.38 3.02 -7.87
N ALA A 69 0.59 4.05 -7.61
CA ALA A 69 0.94 5.16 -6.75
C ALA A 69 -0.02 5.22 -5.56
N ALA A 70 0.52 5.50 -4.38
CA ALA A 70 -0.26 5.70 -3.17
C ALA A 70 0.10 7.04 -2.52
N ILE A 71 -0.91 7.78 -2.09
CA ILE A 71 -0.75 8.99 -1.29
C ILE A 71 -1.56 8.79 -0.01
N THR A 72 -0.90 8.88 1.15
CA THR A 72 -1.50 8.56 2.46
C THR A 72 -1.44 9.74 3.44
N PRO A 73 -2.46 9.88 4.31
CA PRO A 73 -2.54 10.94 5.29
C PRO A 73 -1.73 10.62 6.56
N TRP A 74 -1.71 11.55 7.51
CA TRP A 74 -0.92 11.47 8.75
C TRP A 74 -1.64 10.79 9.93
N ASN A 75 -2.97 10.65 9.88
CA ASN A 75 -3.76 10.22 11.04
C ASN A 75 -3.56 8.75 11.42
N PHE A 76 -3.36 7.87 10.43
CA PHE A 76 -3.01 6.46 10.63
C PHE A 76 -1.80 6.11 9.74
N PRO A 77 -0.59 6.50 10.16
CA PRO A 77 0.57 6.53 9.28
C PRO A 77 1.13 5.14 8.94
N ALA A 78 0.71 4.07 9.62
CA ALA A 78 1.01 2.70 9.21
C ALA A 78 -0.17 2.06 8.47
N ALA A 79 -1.38 2.13 9.04
CA ALA A 79 -2.53 1.38 8.52
C ALA A 79 -3.04 1.91 7.17
N MET A 80 -2.87 3.20 6.86
CA MET A 80 -3.22 3.75 5.54
C MET A 80 -2.28 3.28 4.44
N ILE A 81 -1.04 2.92 4.80
CA ILE A 81 -0.05 2.40 3.88
C ILE A 81 -0.32 0.92 3.61
N THR A 82 -0.42 0.11 4.66
CA THR A 82 -0.50 -1.35 4.50
C THR A 82 -1.78 -1.79 3.80
N ARG A 83 -2.90 -1.07 3.97
CA ARG A 83 -4.15 -1.32 3.22
C ARG A 83 -4.07 -0.99 1.72
N LYS A 84 -3.03 -0.27 1.28
CA LYS A 84 -2.77 0.05 -0.14
C LYS A 84 -1.65 -0.83 -0.70
N ALA A 85 -0.53 -0.92 0.02
CA ALA A 85 0.62 -1.72 -0.38
C ALA A 85 0.32 -3.23 -0.34
N GLY A 86 -0.38 -3.71 0.69
CA GLY A 86 -0.78 -5.10 0.84
C GLY A 86 -1.50 -5.66 -0.40
N PRO A 87 -2.64 -5.10 -0.83
CA PRO A 87 -3.34 -5.61 -2.01
C PRO A 87 -2.58 -5.36 -3.31
N ALA A 88 -1.83 -4.27 -3.43
CA ALA A 88 -1.06 -4.00 -4.64
C ALA A 88 0.02 -5.06 -4.86
N LEU A 89 0.83 -5.34 -3.84
CA LEU A 89 1.89 -6.36 -3.92
C LEU A 89 1.31 -7.76 -4.07
N ALA A 90 0.22 -8.08 -3.34
CA ALA A 90 -0.46 -9.36 -3.46
C ALA A 90 -1.00 -9.63 -4.87
N ALA A 91 -1.48 -8.58 -5.56
CA ALA A 91 -1.93 -8.67 -6.94
C ALA A 91 -0.79 -8.74 -7.97
N GLY A 92 0.48 -8.56 -7.55
CA GLY A 92 1.65 -8.52 -8.44
C GLY A 92 1.98 -7.13 -9.00
N CYS A 93 1.49 -6.06 -8.37
CA CYS A 93 1.84 -4.69 -8.72
C CYS A 93 3.06 -4.19 -7.94
N THR A 94 3.73 -3.16 -8.48
CA THR A 94 4.70 -2.35 -7.71
C THR A 94 4.04 -1.09 -7.19
N MET A 95 4.60 -0.47 -6.15
CA MET A 95 4.03 0.72 -5.53
C MET A 95 5.09 1.80 -5.22
N VAL A 96 4.78 3.03 -5.63
CA VAL A 96 5.44 4.25 -5.17
C VAL A 96 4.52 4.96 -4.18
N LEU A 97 4.98 5.11 -2.94
CA LEU A 97 4.22 5.72 -1.85
C LEU A 97 4.75 7.12 -1.55
N LYS A 98 3.84 8.08 -1.46
CA LYS A 98 4.07 9.39 -0.84
C LYS A 98 3.29 9.48 0.49
N PRO A 99 3.96 9.42 1.66
CA PRO A 99 3.29 9.61 2.93
C PRO A 99 3.05 11.10 3.23
N ALA A 100 2.26 11.39 4.26
CA ALA A 100 2.14 12.75 4.78
C ALA A 100 3.48 13.24 5.34
N SER A 101 3.79 14.51 5.11
CA SER A 101 5.08 15.09 5.50
C SER A 101 5.20 15.27 7.01
N GLN A 102 4.09 15.26 7.75
CA GLN A 102 4.07 15.31 9.21
C GLN A 102 4.47 13.99 9.87
N THR A 103 4.25 12.86 9.19
CA THR A 103 4.50 11.52 9.76
C THR A 103 5.25 10.60 8.78
N PRO A 104 6.41 11.01 8.25
CA PRO A 104 7.12 10.25 7.22
C PRO A 104 7.87 9.04 7.77
N PHE A 105 8.24 9.03 9.05
CA PHE A 105 9.18 8.06 9.59
C PHE A 105 8.54 6.67 9.74
N SER A 106 7.26 6.59 10.10
CA SER A 106 6.50 5.33 10.08
C SER A 106 6.55 4.67 8.70
N ALA A 107 6.39 5.44 7.63
CA ALA A 107 6.44 4.92 6.26
C ALA A 107 7.84 4.39 5.89
N LEU A 108 8.89 5.14 6.26
CA LEU A 108 10.27 4.75 6.03
C LEU A 108 10.66 3.50 6.83
N ALA A 109 10.18 3.37 8.07
CA ALA A 109 10.39 2.17 8.88
C ALA A 109 9.69 0.95 8.25
N LEU A 110 8.48 1.11 7.69
CA LEU A 110 7.82 0.04 6.95
C LEU A 110 8.58 -0.34 5.68
N ALA A 111 9.17 0.62 4.96
CA ALA A 111 10.00 0.34 3.79
C ALA A 111 11.26 -0.45 4.15
N GLU A 112 11.92 -0.10 5.26
CA GLU A 112 13.06 -0.85 5.78
C GLU A 112 12.66 -2.29 6.14
N LEU A 113 11.53 -2.48 6.83
CA LEU A 113 11.05 -3.82 7.16
C LEU A 113 10.62 -4.61 5.91
N ALA A 114 10.07 -3.95 4.89
CA ALA A 114 9.75 -4.56 3.61
C ALA A 114 11.02 -5.09 2.92
N HIS A 115 12.09 -4.29 2.91
CA HIS A 115 13.38 -4.71 2.39
C HIS A 115 13.93 -5.93 3.15
N ARG A 116 13.94 -5.89 4.50
CA ARG A 116 14.37 -7.03 5.34
C ARG A 116 13.53 -8.29 5.15
N ALA A 117 12.24 -8.13 4.81
CA ALA A 117 11.35 -9.25 4.50
C ALA A 117 11.61 -9.86 3.11
N GLY A 118 12.51 -9.28 2.31
CA GLY A 118 12.88 -9.77 0.99
C GLY A 118 12.06 -9.21 -0.16
N ILE A 119 11.30 -8.12 0.04
CA ILE A 119 10.67 -7.43 -1.08
C ILE A 119 11.78 -6.87 -2.00
N PRO A 120 11.80 -7.23 -3.29
CA PRO A 120 12.86 -6.81 -4.21
C PRO A 120 12.96 -5.30 -4.36
N ALA A 121 14.17 -4.81 -4.64
CA ALA A 121 14.41 -3.40 -4.92
C ALA A 121 13.48 -2.90 -6.05
N GLY A 122 12.88 -1.72 -5.85
CA GLY A 122 11.96 -1.12 -6.82
C GLY A 122 10.50 -1.60 -6.73
N VAL A 123 10.18 -2.66 -5.97
CA VAL A 123 8.80 -3.14 -5.82
C VAL A 123 7.97 -2.26 -4.88
N PHE A 124 8.57 -1.82 -3.77
CA PHE A 124 7.96 -0.87 -2.84
C PHE A 124 8.93 0.27 -2.57
N ASN A 125 8.54 1.48 -2.96
CA ASN A 125 9.38 2.67 -2.81
C ASN A 125 8.61 3.74 -2.03
N VAL A 126 9.31 4.47 -1.16
CA VAL A 126 8.74 5.57 -0.39
C VAL A 126 9.47 6.85 -0.76
N VAL A 127 8.73 7.86 -1.20
CA VAL A 127 9.26 9.18 -1.58
C VAL A 127 8.63 10.23 -0.69
N THR A 128 9.46 10.99 0.02
CA THR A 128 9.04 12.10 0.88
C THR A 128 9.36 13.43 0.21
N GLY A 129 8.52 14.44 0.42
CA GLY A 129 8.70 15.76 -0.19
C GLY A 129 7.41 16.52 -0.40
N SER A 130 7.45 17.48 -1.33
CA SER A 130 6.32 18.33 -1.71
C SER A 130 5.11 17.50 -2.16
N ALA A 131 3.95 17.76 -1.56
CA ALA A 131 2.73 17.04 -1.90
C ALA A 131 2.24 17.38 -3.32
N SER A 132 2.38 18.64 -3.74
CA SER A 132 2.00 19.07 -5.10
C SER A 132 2.90 18.45 -6.14
N ASP A 133 4.22 18.53 -5.96
CA ASP A 133 5.16 18.17 -7.02
C ASP A 133 5.16 16.65 -7.24
N ILE A 134 5.21 15.88 -6.14
CA ILE A 134 5.12 14.42 -6.21
C ILE A 134 3.72 13.99 -6.67
N GLY A 135 2.66 14.64 -6.19
CA GLY A 135 1.28 14.33 -6.59
C GLY A 135 1.05 14.55 -8.09
N ASN A 136 1.57 15.65 -8.64
CA ASN A 136 1.48 15.97 -10.06
C ASN A 136 2.27 14.96 -10.91
N GLU A 137 3.48 14.60 -10.50
CA GLU A 137 4.27 13.58 -11.20
C GLU A 137 3.56 12.22 -11.17
N LEU A 138 3.09 11.77 -10.01
CA LEU A 138 2.42 10.48 -9.87
C LEU A 138 1.08 10.40 -10.65
N THR A 139 0.42 11.53 -10.89
CA THR A 139 -0.86 11.58 -11.65
C THR A 139 -0.67 11.78 -13.15
N SER A 140 0.43 12.38 -13.59
CA SER A 140 0.70 12.67 -15.01
C SER A 140 1.62 11.65 -15.67
N ASN A 141 2.44 10.93 -14.91
CA ASN A 141 3.40 9.98 -15.47
C ASN A 141 2.70 8.74 -16.08
N PRO A 142 2.92 8.43 -17.38
CA PRO A 142 2.23 7.34 -18.07
C PRO A 142 2.61 5.93 -17.57
N LEU A 143 3.68 5.78 -16.79
CA LEU A 143 4.05 4.52 -16.17
C LEU A 143 3.11 4.16 -15.00
N VAL A 144 2.56 5.15 -14.29
CA VAL A 144 1.63 4.94 -13.19
C VAL A 144 0.25 4.59 -13.76
N ARG A 145 -0.19 3.35 -13.53
CA ARG A 145 -1.47 2.82 -14.05
C ARG A 145 -2.62 2.91 -13.05
N LYS A 146 -2.33 3.16 -11.77
CA LYS A 146 -3.35 3.28 -10.72
C LYS A 146 -2.87 4.19 -9.60
N LEU A 147 -3.69 5.17 -9.25
CA LEU A 147 -3.54 5.96 -8.03
C LEU A 147 -4.51 5.48 -6.95
N SER A 148 -4.06 5.45 -5.70
CA SER A 148 -4.90 5.28 -4.51
C SER A 148 -4.62 6.38 -3.49
N PHE A 149 -5.52 7.36 -3.39
CA PHE A 149 -5.42 8.49 -2.47
C PHE A 149 -6.27 8.27 -1.22
N THR A 150 -5.79 8.78 -0.08
CA THR A 150 -6.62 9.00 1.11
C THR A 150 -6.20 10.32 1.75
N GLY A 151 -7.17 11.20 2.00
CA GLY A 151 -6.94 12.55 2.49
C GLY A 151 -8.22 13.36 2.42
N SER A 152 -8.11 14.69 2.29
CA SER A 152 -9.28 15.57 2.23
C SER A 152 -10.03 15.43 0.90
N THR A 153 -11.31 15.77 0.92
CA THR A 153 -12.17 15.75 -0.27
C THR A 153 -11.68 16.74 -1.32
N GLU A 154 -11.18 17.91 -0.92
CA GLU A 154 -10.72 18.95 -1.85
C GLU A 154 -9.50 18.49 -2.66
N ILE A 155 -8.54 17.80 -2.02
CA ILE A 155 -7.35 17.27 -2.70
C ILE A 155 -7.68 16.04 -3.54
N GLY A 156 -8.71 15.29 -3.17
CA GLY A 156 -9.14 14.10 -3.89
C GLY A 156 -9.95 14.38 -5.17
N ARG A 157 -10.48 15.59 -5.34
CA ARG A 157 -11.21 16.04 -6.55
C ARG A 157 -10.25 16.51 -7.62
#